data_AF-A0AAW1QY16-F1
#
_entry.id   AF-A0AAW1QY16-F1
#
_cell.length_a   1.000
_cell.length_b   1.000
_cell.length_c   1.000
_cell.angle_alpha   90.00
_cell.angle_beta   90.00
_cell.angle_gamma   90.00
#
_symmetry.space_group_name_H-M   'P 1'
#
loop_
_entity.id
_entity.type
_entity.pdbx_description
1 polymer ?
#
loop_
_entity_poly.entity_id
_entity_poly.type
_entity_poly.pdbx_seq_one_letter_code
_entity_poly.pdbx_strand_id
1 'polypeptide(L)'
;MTDPTEMAPGDTVEWKWGASKHITGQVVDKQDEGKAVIESKGKEITRNATPDNPAYTIHGARNPVLKKGSELEKVASAEDDEEEEEEEPEADGEDEEADEGLADDAAAPATGRPRTRLQAKKAAS
;
A
#
# COMPACT_ATOMS: atom_id res chain seq x y z
N MET A 1 6.36 19.06 -12.15
CA MET A 1 6.15 17.82 -12.91
C MET A 1 5.49 16.92 -11.89
N THR A 2 4.17 16.74 -11.94
CA THR A 2 3.42 16.07 -10.85
C THR A 2 3.86 14.62 -10.75
N ASP A 3 4.21 14.17 -9.56
CA ASP A 3 4.61 12.80 -9.36
C ASP A 3 3.39 11.87 -9.49
N PRO A 4 3.52 10.74 -10.22
CA PRO A 4 2.40 9.83 -10.47
C PRO A 4 1.83 9.21 -9.19
N THR A 5 2.53 9.34 -8.07
CA THR A 5 2.25 8.70 -6.78
C THR A 5 1.46 9.58 -5.81
N GLU A 6 1.43 10.90 -6.04
CA GLU A 6 0.83 11.93 -5.17
C GLU A 6 -0.69 12.16 -5.42
N MET A 7 -1.32 11.32 -6.25
CA MET A 7 -2.75 11.45 -6.53
C MET A 7 -3.57 10.65 -5.52
N ALA A 8 -4.52 11.31 -4.87
CA ALA A 8 -5.40 10.69 -3.88
C ALA A 8 -6.81 10.42 -4.46
N PRO A 9 -7.54 9.43 -3.93
CA PRO A 9 -8.97 9.29 -4.21
C PRO A 9 -9.73 10.57 -3.85
N GLY A 10 -10.52 11.09 -4.80
CA GLY A 10 -11.20 12.38 -4.70
C GLY A 10 -10.55 13.47 -5.56
N ASP A 11 -9.28 13.33 -5.91
CA ASP A 11 -8.59 14.29 -6.76
C ASP A 11 -9.20 14.34 -8.17
N THR A 12 -9.24 15.56 -8.70
CA THR A 12 -9.59 15.77 -10.10
C THR A 12 -8.32 15.61 -10.94
N VAL A 13 -8.39 14.73 -11.93
CA VAL A 13 -7.28 14.44 -12.85
C VAL A 13 -7.73 14.64 -14.29
N GLU A 14 -6.80 15.06 -15.14
CA GLU A 14 -6.96 15.10 -16.59
C GLU A 14 -6.04 14.10 -17.28
N TRP A 15 -6.46 13.60 -18.44
CA TRP A 15 -5.62 12.76 -19.28
C TRP A 15 -5.93 12.96 -20.75
N LYS A 16 -4.92 12.67 -21.58
CA LYS A 16 -5.04 12.76 -23.03
C LYS A 16 -5.82 11.59 -23.60
N TRP A 17 -6.87 11.91 -24.35
CA TRP A 17 -7.63 11.01 -25.19
C TRP A 17 -7.40 11.36 -26.67
N GLY A 18 -6.64 10.51 -27.37
CA GLY A 18 -6.34 10.71 -28.80
C GLY A 18 -5.35 11.84 -29.03
N ALA A 19 -5.39 12.48 -30.21
CA ALA A 19 -4.36 13.44 -30.61
C ALA A 19 -4.44 14.80 -29.88
N SER A 20 -5.64 15.24 -29.47
CA SER A 20 -5.86 16.63 -29.03
C SER A 20 -6.96 16.83 -27.99
N LYS A 21 -7.58 15.78 -27.45
CA LYS A 21 -8.63 15.94 -26.43
C LYS A 21 -8.08 15.59 -25.07
N HIS A 22 -8.30 16.44 -24.09
CA HIS A 22 -8.11 16.10 -22.69
C HIS A 22 -9.47 15.84 -22.07
N ILE A 23 -9.56 14.79 -21.27
CA ILE A 23 -10.76 14.46 -20.52
C ILE A 23 -10.41 14.53 -19.06
N THR A 24 -11.34 15.05 -18.27
CA THR A 24 -11.24 15.11 -16.82
C THR A 24 -12.06 14.01 -16.17
N GLY A 25 -11.68 13.64 -14.96
CA GLY A 25 -12.38 12.67 -14.14
C GLY A 25 -11.91 12.74 -12.70
N GLN A 26 -12.60 12.00 -11.83
CA GLN A 26 -12.27 11.96 -10.41
C GLN A 26 -11.68 10.61 -10.05
N VAL A 27 -10.56 10.59 -9.33
CA VAL A 27 -9.97 9.36 -8.82
C VAL A 27 -10.92 8.75 -7.79
N VAL A 28 -11.27 7.48 -7.93
CA VAL A 28 -12.11 6.76 -6.96
C VAL A 28 -11.34 5.72 -6.18
N ASP A 29 -10.27 5.19 -6.74
CA ASP A 29 -9.45 4.16 -6.10
C ASP A 29 -8.02 4.20 -6.64
N LYS A 30 -7.05 3.86 -5.79
CA LYS A 30 -5.63 3.78 -6.10
C LYS A 30 -5.12 2.37 -5.79
N GLN A 31 -4.43 1.78 -6.74
CA GLN A 31 -3.71 0.52 -6.58
C GLN A 31 -2.22 0.80 -6.75
N ASP A 32 -1.44 0.67 -5.68
CA ASP A 32 0.01 0.88 -5.71
C ASP A 32 0.75 -0.28 -6.39
N GLU A 33 0.33 -1.52 -6.13
CA GLU A 33 0.99 -2.71 -6.68
C GLU A 33 0.01 -3.79 -7.15
N GLY A 34 0.45 -4.57 -8.15
CA GLY A 34 -0.26 -5.76 -8.61
C GLY A 34 -1.16 -5.50 -9.83
N LYS A 35 -2.27 -6.23 -9.91
CA LYS A 35 -3.16 -6.22 -11.08
C LYS A 35 -4.46 -5.51 -10.74
N ALA A 36 -4.67 -4.32 -11.29
CA ALA A 36 -5.94 -3.61 -11.21
C ALA A 36 -6.87 -4.08 -12.34
N VAL A 37 -8.12 -4.36 -11.98
CA VAL A 37 -9.13 -4.88 -12.91
C VAL A 37 -10.44 -4.14 -12.67
N ILE A 38 -11.01 -3.55 -13.71
CA ILE A 38 -12.32 -2.88 -13.64
C ILE A 38 -13.22 -3.34 -14.78
N GLU A 39 -14.52 -3.28 -14.59
CA GLU A 39 -15.48 -3.43 -15.68
C GLU A 39 -15.90 -2.06 -16.22
N SER A 40 -15.73 -1.85 -17.53
CA SER A 40 -16.15 -0.62 -18.20
C SER A 40 -16.89 -0.98 -19.48
N LYS A 41 -18.15 -0.52 -19.60
CA LYS A 41 -19.04 -0.81 -20.74
C LYS A 41 -19.16 -2.31 -21.08
N GLY A 42 -19.20 -3.18 -20.06
CA GLY A 42 -19.26 -4.63 -20.24
C GLY A 42 -17.97 -5.24 -20.82
N LYS A 43 -16.83 -4.54 -20.70
CA LYS A 43 -15.49 -5.06 -20.99
C LYS A 43 -14.64 -4.98 -19.74
N GLU A 44 -13.90 -6.03 -19.47
CA GLU A 44 -12.89 -6.05 -18.42
C GLU A 44 -11.64 -5.30 -18.90
N ILE A 45 -11.23 -4.29 -18.14
CA ILE A 45 -9.99 -3.55 -18.35
C ILE A 45 -9.02 -3.95 -17.24
N THR A 46 -7.88 -4.49 -17.65
CA THR A 46 -6.79 -4.88 -16.75
C THR A 46 -5.61 -3.92 -16.94
N ARG A 47 -4.99 -3.49 -15.85
CA ARG A 47 -3.67 -2.81 -15.83
C ARG A 47 -2.80 -3.32 -14.69
N ASN A 48 -1.49 -3.33 -14.91
CA ASN A 48 -0.52 -3.64 -13.87
C ASN A 48 -0.06 -2.34 -13.20
N ALA A 49 -0.29 -2.26 -11.89
CA ALA A 49 0.23 -1.25 -10.99
C ALA A 49 1.62 -1.64 -10.51
N THR A 50 2.48 -0.65 -10.36
CA THR A 50 3.84 -0.78 -9.82
C THR A 50 4.09 0.39 -8.87
N PRO A 51 5.01 0.28 -7.89
CA PRO A 51 5.25 1.35 -6.90
C PRO A 51 5.57 2.71 -7.55
N ASP A 52 6.34 2.70 -8.63
CA ASP A 52 6.72 3.88 -9.41
C ASP A 52 5.58 4.41 -10.32
N ASN A 53 4.59 3.57 -10.59
CA ASN A 53 3.50 3.91 -11.50
C ASN A 53 2.19 3.19 -11.10
N PRO A 54 1.53 3.68 -10.03
CA PRO A 54 0.28 3.12 -9.54
C PRO A 54 -0.82 3.16 -10.60
N ALA A 55 -1.78 2.24 -10.47
CA ALA A 55 -2.99 2.23 -11.29
C ALA A 55 -4.14 2.92 -10.56
N TYR A 56 -4.74 3.91 -11.21
CA TYR A 56 -5.85 4.67 -10.69
C TYR A 56 -7.14 4.29 -11.42
N THR A 57 -8.16 3.98 -10.64
CA THR A 57 -9.53 3.89 -11.13
C THR A 57 -10.10 5.30 -11.10
N ILE A 58 -10.54 5.78 -12.26
CA ILE A 58 -11.06 7.14 -12.43
C ILE A 58 -12.50 7.04 -12.88
N HIS A 59 -13.39 7.73 -12.16
CA HIS A 59 -14.77 7.91 -12.57
C HIS A 59 -14.87 9.09 -13.54
N GLY A 60 -14.93 8.77 -14.83
CA GLY A 60 -15.15 9.77 -15.88
C GLY A 60 -16.64 10.04 -16.11
N ALA A 61 -16.95 11.11 -16.84
CA ALA A 61 -18.33 11.58 -17.08
C ALA A 61 -19.30 10.56 -17.72
N ARG A 62 -18.80 9.48 -18.32
CA ARG A 62 -19.66 8.43 -18.90
C ARG A 62 -19.44 7.05 -18.31
N ASN A 63 -18.21 6.69 -17.97
CA ASN A 63 -17.84 5.34 -17.53
C ASN A 63 -16.57 5.42 -16.67
N PRO A 64 -16.35 4.46 -15.77
CA PRO A 64 -15.06 4.31 -15.11
C PRO A 64 -13.98 3.90 -16.12
N VAL A 65 -12.77 4.40 -15.90
CA VAL A 65 -11.58 4.08 -16.68
C VAL A 65 -10.44 3.71 -15.75
N LEU A 66 -9.54 2.85 -16.22
CA LEU A 66 -8.36 2.43 -15.49
C LEU A 66 -7.12 2.98 -16.19
N LYS A 67 -6.37 3.83 -15.50
CA LYS A 67 -5.19 4.53 -16.02
C LYS A 67 -4.03 4.45 -15.06
N LYS A 68 -2.83 4.64 -15.57
CA LYS A 68 -1.61 4.68 -14.77
C LYS A 68 -1.29 6.11 -14.38
N GLY A 69 -0.66 6.33 -13.22
CA GLY A 69 -0.26 7.66 -12.76
C GLY A 69 0.51 8.46 -13.80
N SER A 70 1.45 7.85 -14.53
CA SER A 70 2.22 8.57 -15.57
C SER A 70 1.40 9.01 -16.78
N GLU A 71 0.14 8.55 -16.93
CA GLU A 71 -0.77 8.99 -17.99
C GLU A 71 -1.73 10.11 -17.53
N LEU A 72 -1.66 10.50 -16.25
CA LEU A 72 -2.58 11.43 -15.59
C LEU A 72 -1.85 12.71 -15.18
N GLU A 73 -2.58 13.82 -15.24
CA GLU A 73 -2.14 15.12 -14.74
C GLU A 73 -3.15 15.59 -13.68
N LYS A 74 -2.67 15.96 -12.50
CA LYS A 74 -3.53 16.49 -11.42
C LYS A 74 -3.98 17.90 -11.81
N VAL A 75 -5.29 18.09 -11.95
CA VAL A 75 -5.88 19.42 -12.14
C VAL A 75 -6.32 19.89 -10.77
N ALA A 76 -5.38 20.55 -10.07
CA ALA A 76 -5.49 21.06 -8.70
C ALA A 76 -6.93 21.09 -8.14
N SER A 77 -7.21 20.17 -7.20
CA SER A 77 -8.25 20.42 -6.20
C SER A 77 -7.78 21.62 -5.39
N ALA A 78 -8.69 22.56 -5.11
CA ALA A 78 -8.37 23.92 -4.67
C ALA A 78 -7.65 24.06 -3.31
N GLU A 79 -7.24 22.98 -2.65
CA GLU A 79 -6.68 22.96 -1.30
C GLU A 79 -5.71 21.77 -1.20
N ASP A 80 -4.43 21.95 -1.54
CA ASP A 80 -3.28 21.20 -0.97
C ASP A 80 -1.98 21.81 -1.55
N ASP A 81 -1.57 22.91 -0.92
CA ASP A 81 -0.21 23.45 -0.96
C ASP A 81 0.33 23.20 0.46
N GLU A 82 0.62 21.94 0.77
CA GLU A 82 1.40 21.60 1.96
C GLU A 82 2.57 20.74 1.48
N GLU A 83 3.71 21.41 1.36
CA GLU A 83 5.04 20.83 1.17
C GLU A 83 5.31 19.82 2.30
N GLU A 84 5.34 18.52 2.00
CA GLU A 84 6.07 17.56 2.82
C GLU A 84 7.46 17.35 2.20
N GLU A 85 8.37 18.26 2.54
CA GLU A 85 9.79 17.92 2.67
C GLU A 85 9.91 16.88 3.80
N GLU A 86 9.90 15.59 3.47
CA GLU A 86 10.54 14.60 4.34
C GLU A 86 12.06 14.68 4.10
N GLU A 87 12.69 15.66 4.76
CA GLU A 87 14.10 15.55 5.12
C GLU A 87 14.29 14.34 6.04
N GLU A 88 15.25 13.51 5.68
CA GLU A 88 15.70 12.36 6.45
C GLU A 88 16.16 12.74 7.85
N PRO A 89 16.06 11.81 8.81
CA PRO A 89 17.14 11.67 9.77
C PRO A 89 17.80 10.30 9.67
N GLU A 90 18.95 10.28 9.02
CA GLU A 90 20.11 9.48 9.41
C GLU A 90 20.41 9.75 10.90
N ALA A 91 20.02 8.84 11.82
CA ALA A 91 20.66 8.69 13.13
C ALA A 91 20.15 7.48 13.92
N ASP A 92 21.12 6.79 14.52
CA ASP A 92 21.08 5.98 15.74
C ASP A 92 20.82 4.45 15.55
N GLY A 93 21.66 3.54 16.04
CA GLY A 93 22.61 3.67 17.15
C GLY A 93 23.80 2.73 17.06
N GLU A 94 24.92 3.25 17.56
CA GLU A 94 25.95 2.49 18.25
C GLU A 94 25.31 1.75 19.44
N ASP A 95 25.46 0.44 19.53
CA ASP A 95 25.27 -0.31 20.77
C ASP A 95 26.49 -1.19 21.01
N GLU A 96 27.18 -0.88 22.12
CA GLU A 96 28.32 -1.58 22.69
C GLU A 96 27.88 -2.97 23.19
N GLU A 97 28.21 -4.04 22.46
CA GLU A 97 28.18 -5.40 23.01
C GLU A 97 29.55 -5.72 23.63
N ALA A 98 29.74 -5.24 24.88
CA ALA A 98 30.67 -5.81 25.83
C ALA A 98 29.87 -6.51 26.93
N ASP A 99 29.96 -7.83 27.02
CA ASP A 99 30.46 -8.51 28.23
C ASP A 99 30.28 -10.04 28.09
N GLU A 100 31.39 -10.68 27.74
CA GLU A 100 31.59 -12.12 27.77
C GLU A 100 31.74 -12.62 29.22
N GLY A 101 30.60 -12.83 29.87
CA GLY A 101 30.52 -13.49 31.18
C GLY A 101 30.68 -15.01 31.08
N LEU A 102 31.94 -15.47 31.06
CA LEU A 102 32.32 -16.87 31.20
C LEU A 102 31.88 -17.47 32.55
N ALA A 103 31.56 -18.76 32.49
CA ALA A 103 31.02 -19.64 33.52
C ALA A 103 31.74 -19.66 34.88
N ASP A 104 30.99 -19.91 35.96
CA ASP A 104 31.23 -21.07 36.84
C ASP A 104 30.02 -21.42 37.75
N ASP A 105 29.86 -22.73 37.94
CA ASP A 105 29.40 -23.44 39.15
C ASP A 105 27.91 -23.67 39.50
N ALA A 106 27.54 -24.95 39.33
CA ALA A 106 26.78 -25.82 40.23
C ALA A 106 25.33 -25.48 40.66
N ALA A 107 24.39 -26.34 40.22
CA ALA A 107 23.77 -27.39 41.07
C ALA A 107 22.36 -27.79 40.58
N ALA A 108 22.21 -29.07 40.23
CA ALA A 108 20.92 -29.78 40.16
C ALA A 108 20.33 -29.95 41.61
N PRO A 109 19.09 -30.47 41.86
CA PRO A 109 18.27 -31.29 40.94
C PRO A 109 16.72 -31.18 41.04
N ALA A 110 16.09 -31.75 40.00
CA ALA A 110 14.87 -32.58 40.02
C ALA A 110 13.45 -31.99 40.17
N THR A 111 12.59 -32.55 39.31
CA THR A 111 11.16 -32.89 39.45
C THR A 111 10.11 -32.00 38.76
N GLY A 112 9.37 -32.59 37.82
CA GLY A 112 8.07 -32.05 37.36
C GLY A 112 7.65 -32.49 35.95
N ARG A 113 6.92 -33.61 35.84
CA ARG A 113 6.39 -34.20 34.59
C ARG A 113 5.49 -33.24 33.79
N PRO A 114 5.42 -33.37 32.45
CA PRO A 114 4.49 -32.61 31.63
C PRO A 114 3.05 -33.09 31.82
N ARG A 115 2.09 -32.16 31.98
CA ARG A 115 0.66 -32.47 31.86
C ARG A 115 0.14 -31.95 30.53
N THR A 116 0.08 -32.84 29.54
CA THR A 116 -0.70 -32.68 28.32
C THR A 116 -2.18 -32.48 28.67
N ARG A 117 -2.79 -31.41 28.18
CA ARG A 117 -4.24 -31.17 28.24
C ARG A 117 -4.88 -31.76 26.99
N LEU A 118 -5.30 -33.03 27.04
CA LEU A 118 -6.09 -33.65 25.98
C LEU A 118 -7.59 -33.44 26.26
N GLN A 119 -8.27 -32.89 25.26
CA GLN A 119 -9.68 -32.53 25.26
C GLN A 119 -10.58 -33.77 25.35
N ALA A 120 -11.58 -33.74 26.24
CA ALA A 120 -12.70 -34.68 26.25
C ALA A 120 -13.94 -34.00 25.67
N LYS A 121 -14.23 -34.34 24.41
CA LYS A 121 -15.51 -34.16 23.73
C LYS A 121 -16.49 -35.16 24.31
N LYS A 122 -17.57 -34.69 24.94
CA LYS A 122 -18.71 -35.53 25.33
C LYS A 122 -19.95 -35.08 24.56
N ALA A 123 -20.44 -36.01 23.75
CA ALA A 123 -21.73 -35.97 23.09
C ALA A 123 -22.85 -36.29 24.09
N ALA A 124 -24.01 -35.67 23.89
CA ALA A 124 -25.35 -36.14 24.23
C ALA A 124 -26.29 -35.24 23.40
N SER A 125 -26.93 -35.79 22.37
CA SER A 125 -28.22 -36.52 22.39
C SER A 125 -29.40 -35.62 22.69
#